data_AF-V4U9N6-F1
#
_entry.id   AF-V4U9N6-F1
#
_cell.length_a   1.000
_cell.length_b   1.000
_cell.length_c   1.000
_cell.angle_alpha   90.00
_cell.angle_beta   90.00
_cell.angle_gamma   90.00
#
_symmetry.space_group_name_H-M   'P 1'
#
loop_
_entity.id
_entity.type
_entity.pdbx_description
1 polymer ?
#
loop_
_entity_poly.entity_id
_entity_poly.type
_entity_poly.pdbx_seq_one_letter_code
_entity_poly.pdbx_strand_id
1 'polypeptide(L)' 'MSIKTVKVSNVSLGATERGIKEFFSFSGDIEYVEMKSDNERTQIAYVTFKDMQGAETAVLLS' A
#
# COMPACT_ATOMS: atom_id res chain seq x y z
N MET A 1 15.66 -0.06 -12.71
CA MET A 1 15.23 0.45 -11.39
C MET A 1 14.11 -0.43 -10.92
N SER A 2 14.30 -1.14 -9.82
CA SER A 2 13.31 -2.06 -9.27
C SER A 2 12.17 -1.29 -8.61
N ILE A 3 10.94 -1.47 -9.11
CA ILE A 3 9.74 -0.87 -8.52
C ILE A 3 9.43 -1.63 -7.24
N LYS A 4 9.38 -0.91 -6.11
CA LYS A 4 9.06 -1.46 -4.79
C LYS A 4 7.77 -0.88 -4.22
N THR A 5 7.07 -0.06 -5.01
CA THR A 5 5.89 0.67 -4.57
C THR A 5 4.65 0.11 -5.25
N VAL A 6 3.66 -0.27 -4.45
CA VAL A 6 2.35 -0.74 -4.91
C VAL A 6 1.33 0.38 -4.72
N LYS A 7 0.56 0.68 -5.77
CA LYS A 7 -0.56 1.62 -5.70
C LYS A 7 -1.85 0.85 -5.41
N VAL A 8 -2.44 1.10 -4.25
CA VAL A 8 -3.74 0.55 -3.85
C VAL A 8 -4.79 1.63 -4.06
N SER A 9 -5.70 1.41 -5.00
CA SER A 9 -6.78 2.35 -5.30
C SER A 9 -8.08 1.90 -4.63
N ASN A 10 -9.10 2.77 -4.62
CA ASN A 10 -10.41 2.48 -4.03
C ASN A 10 -10.34 2.11 -2.53
N VAL A 11 -9.40 2.72 -1.81
CA VAL A 11 -9.26 2.56 -0.37
C VAL A 11 -10.36 3.38 0.32
N SER A 12 -11.02 2.81 1.31
CA SER A 12 -12.06 3.49 2.10
C SER A 12 -11.50 4.74 2.78
N LEU A 13 -12.27 5.83 2.84
CA LEU A 13 -11.89 7.06 3.58
C LEU A 13 -11.63 6.81 5.08
N GLY A 14 -12.18 5.74 5.65
CA GLY A 14 -11.92 5.34 7.04
C GLY A 14 -10.62 4.56 7.25
N ALA A 15 -9.93 4.17 6.17
CA ALA A 15 -8.64 3.49 6.27
C ALA A 15 -7.57 4.48 6.73
N THR A 16 -6.72 4.01 7.64
CA THR A 16 -5.59 4.79 8.17
C THR A 16 -4.28 4.24 7.62
N GLU A 17 -3.26 5.09 7.56
CA GLU A 17 -1.91 4.68 7.15
C GLU A 17 -1.44 3.45 7.94
N ARG A 18 -1.69 3.44 9.25
CA ARG A 18 -1.37 2.31 10.12
C ARG A 18 -2.11 1.04 9.71
N GLY A 19 -3.41 1.11 9.42
CA GLY A 19 -4.18 -0.06 9.00
C GLY A 19 -3.69 -0.64 7.67
N ILE A 20 -3.35 0.22 6.71
CA ILE A 20 -2.73 -0.20 5.44
C ILE A 20 -1.36 -0.84 5.71
N LYS A 21 -0.53 -0.23 6.56
CA LYS A 21 0.78 -0.77 6.90
C LYS A 21 0.68 -2.13 7.57
N GLU A 22 -0.19 -2.29 8.58
CA GLU A 22 -0.40 -3.57 9.27
C GLU A 22 -0.93 -4.64 8.30
N PHE A 23 -1.83 -4.29 7.38
CA PHE A 23 -2.37 -5.22 6.38
C PHE A 23 -1.30 -5.68 5.37
N PHE A 24 -0.47 -4.78 4.85
CA PHE A 24 0.55 -5.12 3.86
C PHE A 24 1.86 -5.63 4.47
N SER A 25 2.04 -5.51 5.80
CA SER A 25 3.23 -6.02 6.48
C SER A 25 3.36 -7.55 6.41
N PHE A 26 2.26 -8.26 6.12
CA PHE A 26 2.30 -9.70 5.85
C PHE A 26 3.01 -10.05 4.54
N SER A 27 3.00 -9.12 3.57
CA SER A 27 3.65 -9.31 2.28
C SER A 27 5.15 -9.04 2.35
N GLY A 28 5.58 -8.15 3.24
CA GLY A 28 6.99 -7.84 3.47
C GLY A 28 7.21 -6.55 4.27
N ASP A 29 8.47 -6.22 4.55
CA ASP A 29 8.83 -5.00 5.28
C ASP A 29 8.49 -3.73 4.49
N ILE A 30 7.66 -2.89 5.08
CA ILE A 30 7.24 -1.62 4.49
C ILE A 30 8.19 -0.51 4.94
N GLU A 31 8.77 0.18 3.96
CA GLU A 31 9.61 1.36 4.18
C GLU A 31 8.74 2.56 4.56
N TYR A 32 7.73 2.87 3.74
CA TYR A 32 6.76 3.91 4.05
C TYR A 32 5.42 3.67 3.32
N VAL A 33 4.37 4.30 3.85
CA VAL A 33 3.05 4.37 3.22
C VAL A 33 2.70 5.84 3.01
N GLU A 34 2.22 6.19 1.83
CA GLU A 34 1.67 7.52 1.55
C GLU A 34 0.19 7.40 1.24
N MET A 35 -0.63 8.10 2.02
CA MET A 35 -2.08 8.19 1.81
C MET A 35 -2.41 9.47 1.03
N LYS A 36 -3.18 9.33 -0.04
CA LYS A 36 -3.63 10.44 -0.88
C LYS A 36 -5.13 10.35 -1.11
N SER A 37 -5.83 11.47 -0.97
CA SER A 37 -7.22 11.58 -1.41
C SER A 37 -7.31 11.30 -2.91
N ASP A 38 -8.22 10.42 -3.31
CA ASP A 38 -8.48 10.08 -4.71
C ASP A 38 -9.66 10.93 -5.20
N ASN A 39 -10.84 10.69 -4.62
CA ASN A 39 -12.09 11.43 -4.88
C ASN A 39 -12.85 11.68 -3.55
N GLU A 40 -14.05 12.25 -3.62
CA GLU A 40 -14.92 12.52 -2.46
C GLU A 40 -15.33 11.28 -1.64
N ARG A 41 -15.09 10.08 -2.16
CA ARG A 41 -15.52 8.79 -1.55
C ARG A 41 -14.38 7.81 -1.29
N THR A 42 -13.18 8.08 -1.80
CA THR A 42 -12.07 7.13 -1.86
C THR A 42 -10.73 7.80 -1.64
N GLN A 43 -9.76 7.00 -1.19
CA GLN A 43 -8.36 7.37 -1.16
C GLN A 43 -7.50 6.34 -1.91
N ILE A 44 -6.27 6.72 -2.20
CA ILE A 44 -5.21 5.87 -2.73
C ILE A 44 -4.15 5.74 -1.65
N ALA A 45 -3.63 4.53 -1.48
CA ALA A 45 -2.43 4.27 -0.69
C ALA A 45 -1.27 3.85 -1.60
N TYR A 46 -0.11 4.48 -1.43
CA TYR A 46 1.14 4.06 -2.04
C TYR A 46 1.98 3.36 -0.98
N VAL A 47 2.14 2.06 -1.11
CA VAL A 47 2.88 1.23 -0.16
C VAL A 47 4.25 0.92 -0.75
N THR A 48 5.30 1.49 -0.18
CA THR A 48 6.68 1.24 -0.62
C THR A 48 7.33 0.21 0.29
N PHE A 49 7.71 -0.92 -0.28
CA PHE A 49 8.42 -2.00 0.40
C PHE A 49 9.94 -1.77 0.36
N LYS A 50 10.65 -2.33 1.35
CA LYS A 50 12.11 -2.37 1.36
C LYS A 50 12.66 -3.26 0.23
N ASP A 51 11.93 -4.33 -0.08
CA ASP A 51 12.29 -5.36 -1.05
C ASP A 51 11.22 -5.59 -2.11
N MET A 52 11.64 -5.97 -3.32
CA MET A 52 10.71 -6.26 -4.44
C MET A 52 9.75 -7.40 -4.13
N GLN A 53 10.21 -8.43 -3.43
CA GLN A 53 9.39 -9.60 -3.08
C GLN A 53 8.13 -9.21 -2.31
N GLY A 54 8.22 -8.17 -1.46
CA GLY A 54 7.07 -7.65 -0.72
C GLY A 54 6.05 -7.00 -1.64
N ALA A 55 6.51 -6.24 -2.64
CA ALA A 55 5.64 -5.65 -3.65
C ALA A 55 4.97 -6.71 -4.53
N GLU A 56 5.71 -7.75 -4.97
CA GLU A 56 5.16 -8.85 -5.76
C GLU A 56 4.08 -9.62 -4.99
N THR A 57 4.36 -9.94 -3.71
CA THR A 57 3.40 -10.65 -2.84
C THR A 57 2.16 -9.80 -2.57
N ALA A 58 2.32 -8.49 -2.35
CA ALA A 58 1.21 -7.57 -2.13
C ALA A 58 0.26 -7.47 -3.33
N VAL A 59 0.78 -7.56 -4.56
CA VAL A 59 -0.05 -7.58 -5.77
C VAL A 59 -0.88 -8.86 -5.89
N LEU A 60 -0.41 -9.99 -5.36
CA LEU A 60 -1.13 -11.26 -5.40
C LEU A 60 -2.30 -11.36 -4.40
N LEU A 61 -2.38 -10.44 -3.44
CA LEU A 61 -3.42 -10.41 -2.40
C LEU A 61 -4.67 -9.59 -2.79
N SER A 62 -4.83 -9.27 -4.09
CA SER A 62 -5.93 -8.44 -4.64
C SER A 62 -7.29 -9.13 -4.66
#